data_AF-A0A935VTV5-F1
#
_entry.id   AF-A0A935VTV5-F1
#
_cell.length_a   1.000
_cell.length_b   1.000
_cell.length_c   1.000
_cell.angle_alpha   90.00
_cell.angle_beta   90.00
_cell.angle_gamma   90.00
#
_symmetry.space_group_name_H-M   'P 1'
#
loop_
_entity.id
_entity.type
_entity.pdbx_description
1 polymer ?
#
loop_
_entity_poly.entity_id
_entity_poly.type
_entity_poly.pdbx_seq_one_letter_code
_entity_poly.pdbx_strand_id
1 'polypeptide(L)' 'MHNIRLNFDKIMLVLKDILGDEINVKGNYPRRGSVPRFSDLEEISLSLTAECLGIDSENYL' A
#
# COMPACT_ATOMS: atom_id res chain seq x y z
N MET A 1 -2.33 -4.27 -18.22
CA MET A 1 -2.18 -3.80 -16.83
C MET A 1 -3.56 -3.73 -16.18
N HIS A 2 -4.26 -4.86 -16.02
CA HIS A 2 -5.64 -4.87 -15.48
C HIS A 2 -5.81 -5.86 -14.32
N ASN A 3 -4.73 -6.49 -13.87
CA ASN A 3 -4.77 -7.37 -12.71
C ASN A 3 -4.37 -6.55 -11.49
N ILE A 4 -5.36 -6.18 -10.68
CA ILE A 4 -5.17 -5.35 -9.49
C ILE A 4 -4.19 -5.98 -8.52
N ARG A 5 -4.27 -7.30 -8.31
CA ARG A 5 -3.38 -8.02 -7.40
C ARG A 5 -1.94 -8.00 -7.88
N LEU A 6 -1.72 -8.29 -9.16
CA LEU A 6 -0.38 -8.30 -9.73
C LEU A 6 0.26 -6.91 -9.75
N ASN A 7 -0.53 -5.86 -9.98
CA ASN A 7 -0.04 -4.49 -9.89
C ASN A 7 0.29 -4.10 -8.44
N PHE A 8 -0.60 -4.44 -7.49
CA PHE A 8 -0.40 -4.23 -6.07
C PHE A 8 0.89 -4.91 -5.58
N ASP A 9 1.08 -6.19 -5.90
CA ASP A 9 2.26 -6.95 -5.47
C ASP A 9 3.56 -6.31 -6.01
N LYS A 10 3.56 -5.83 -7.25
CA LYS A 10 4.71 -5.12 -7.85
C LYS A 10 4.99 -3.79 -7.18
N ILE A 11 3.96 -2.99 -6.93
CA ILE A 11 4.10 -1.69 -6.25
C ILE A 11 4.62 -1.89 -4.83
N MET A 12 4.07 -2.88 -4.11
CA MET A 12 4.48 -3.20 -2.75
C MET A 12 5.94 -3.64 -2.68
N LEU A 13 6.43 -4.43 -3.64
CA LEU A 13 7.84 -4.81 -3.73
C LEU A 13 8.74 -3.56 -3.87
N VAL A 14 8.39 -2.64 -4.76
CA VAL A 14 9.16 -1.40 -4.95
C VAL A 14 9.12 -0.53 -3.69
N LEU A 15 7.97 -0.37 -3.06
CA LEU A 15 7.85 0.41 -1.84
C LEU A 15 8.63 -0.21 -0.68
N LYS A 16 8.73 -1.54 -0.60
CA LYS A 16 9.54 -2.21 0.41
C LYS A 16 11.03 -1.91 0.23
N ASP A 17 11.51 -1.81 -1.00
CA ASP A 17 12.90 -1.44 -1.28
C ASP A 17 13.18 0.04 -0.93
N ILE A 18 12.16 0.91 -1.07
CA ILE A 18 12.28 2.35 -0.79
C ILE A 18 12.14 2.66 0.71
N LEU A 19 11.18 2.02 1.39
CA LEU A 19 10.76 2.33 2.76
C LEU A 19 11.23 1.31 3.79
N GLY A 20 11.97 0.28 3.38
CA GLY A 20 12.31 -0.88 4.21
C GLY A 20 12.98 -0.54 5.53
N ASP A 21 13.79 0.52 5.57
CA ASP A 21 14.48 0.97 6.78
C ASP A 21 13.58 1.80 7.72
N GLU A 22 12.49 2.37 7.20
CA GLU A 22 11.57 3.25 7.94
C GLU A 22 10.38 2.49 8.55
N ILE A 23 10.10 1.29 8.04
CA ILE A 23 8.96 0.45 8.46
C ILE A 23 9.43 -0.75 9.27
N ASN A 24 8.60 -1.20 10.20
CA ASN A 24 8.87 -2.42 10.96
C ASN A 24 8.61 -3.69 10.13
N VAL A 25 8.88 -4.86 10.74
CA VAL A 25 8.67 -6.18 10.11
C VAL A 25 7.23 -6.42 9.63
N LYS A 26 6.25 -5.71 10.20
CA LYS A 26 4.84 -5.77 9.80
C LYS A 26 4.47 -4.73 8.74
N GLY A 27 5.43 -3.99 8.18
CA GLY A 27 5.18 -2.96 7.18
C GLY A 27 4.50 -1.70 7.73
N ASN A 28 4.66 -1.41 9.03
CA ASN A 28 4.09 -0.20 9.65
C ASN A 28 5.19 0.75 10.11
N TYR A 29 4.92 2.04 10.04
CA TYR A 29 5.76 3.05 10.65
C TYR A 29 5.72 2.94 12.19
N PRO A 30 6.81 3.27 12.88
CA PRO A 30 6.83 3.29 14.33
C PRO A 30 5.89 4.37 14.86
N ARG A 31 4.76 3.95 15.44
CA ARG A 31 3.77 4.84 16.05
C ARG A 31 3.35 4.34 17.44
N ARG A 32 2.87 5.25 18.27
CA ARG A 32 2.25 4.90 19.57
C ARG A 32 0.81 4.41 19.34
N GLY A 33 0.35 3.47 20.16
CA GLY A 33 -1.04 2.99 20.16
C GLY A 33 -1.23 1.65 19.45
N SER A 34 -2.47 1.39 19.02
CA SER A 34 -2.83 0.13 18.36
C SER A 34 -2.24 0.04 16.95
N VAL A 35 -1.80 -1.16 16.60
CA VAL A 35 -1.36 -1.51 15.24
C VAL A 35 -2.61 -1.83 14.41
N PRO A 36 -2.80 -1.19 13.23
CA PRO A 36 -3.92 -1.48 12.36
C PRO A 36 -3.85 -2.92 11.81
N ARG A 37 -4.98 -3.45 11.34
CA ARG A 37 -5.03 -4.78 10.71
C ARG A 37 -4.43 -4.79 9.30
N PHE A 38 -4.58 -3.68 8.60
CA PHE A 38 -3.97 -3.42 7.30
C PHE A 38 -2.76 -2.53 7.53
N SER A 39 -1.60 -2.94 7.01
CA SER A 39 -0.35 -2.25 7.30
C SER A 39 -0.21 -0.95 6.51
N ASP A 40 0.56 0.00 7.04
CA ASP A 40 0.81 1.28 6.37
C ASP A 40 1.40 1.07 4.95
N LEU A 41 2.29 0.08 4.78
CA LEU A 41 2.87 -0.29 3.48
C LEU A 41 1.79 -0.79 2.51
N GLU A 42 0.88 -1.65 2.97
CA GLU A 42 -0.22 -2.16 2.16
C GLU A 42 -1.21 -1.04 1.80
N GLU A 43 -1.47 -0.11 2.71
CA GLU A 43 -2.34 1.06 2.46
C GLU A 43 -1.78 1.96 1.36
N ILE A 44 -0.50 2.33 1.45
CA ILE A 44 0.18 3.13 0.42
C ILE A 44 0.20 2.37 -0.92
N SER A 45 0.52 1.07 -0.88
CA SER A 45 0.52 0.21 -2.08
C SER A 45 -0.84 0.18 -2.76
N LEU A 46 -1.92 0.08 -1.97
CA LEU A 46 -3.29 0.04 -2.46
C LEU A 46 -3.68 1.38 -3.11
N SER A 47 -3.37 2.49 -2.45
CA SER A 47 -3.63 3.84 -2.98
C SER A 47 -2.94 4.08 -4.31
N LEU A 48 -1.65 3.76 -4.42
CA LEU A 48 -0.91 3.89 -5.69
C LEU A 48 -1.45 2.95 -6.78
N THR A 49 -1.86 1.73 -6.40
CA THR A 49 -2.46 0.78 -7.34
C THR A 49 -3.78 1.30 -7.90
N ALA A 50 -4.61 1.89 -7.03
CA ALA A 50 -5.88 2.49 -7.40
C ALA A 50 -5.69 3.65 -8.37
N GLU A 51 -4.77 4.57 -8.06
CA GLU A 51 -4.37 5.69 -8.91
C GLU A 51 -3.90 5.21 -10.29
N CYS A 52 -2.98 4.22 -10.32
CA CYS A 52 -2.45 3.66 -11.56
C CYS A 52 -3.51 2.97 -12.43
N LEU A 53 -4.59 2.48 -11.82
CA LEU A 53 -5.71 1.84 -12.52
C LEU A 53 -6.86 2.80 -12.82
N GLY A 54 -6.76 4.06 -12.39
CA GLY A 54 -7.86 5.03 -12.46
C GLY A 54 -9.10 4.59 -11.68
N ILE A 55 -8.89 3.81 -10.61
CA ILE A 55 -9.96 3.41 -9.70
C ILE A 55 -10.04 4.47 -8.62
N ASP A 56 -11.10 5.25 -8.64
CA ASP A 56 -11.41 6.20 -7.58
C ASP A 56 -12.48 5.61 -6.66
N SER A 57 -12.33 5.83 -5.36
CA SER A 57 -13.35 5.56 -4.36
C SER A 57 -14.64 6.34 -4.58
N GLU A 58 -14.57 7.46 -5.30
CA GLU A 58 -15.71 8.37 -5.55
C GLU A 58 -16.46 8.10 -6.86
N ASN A 59 -16.07 7.09 -7.65
CA ASN A 59 -16.62 6.85 -8.99
C ASN A 59 -18.15 6.52 -9.04
N TYR A 60 -18.82 6.41 -7.88
CA TYR A 60 -20.26 6.15 -7.77
C TYR A 60 -20.97 7.02 -6.70
N LEU A 61 -20.35 8.12 -6.25
CA LEU A 61 -20.92 9.07 -5.30
C LEU A 61 -21.25 10.41 -5.95
#